data_AF-A0A920SPT9-F1
#
_entry.id   AF-A0A920SPT9-F1
#
_cell.length_a   1.000
_cell.length_b   1.000
_cell.length_c   1.000
_cell.angle_alpha   90.00
_cell.angle_beta   90.00
_cell.angle_gamma   90.00
#
_symmetry.space_group_name_H-M   'P 1'
#
loop_
_entity.id
_entity.type
_entity.pdbx_description
1 polymer ?
#
loop_
_entity_poly.entity_id
_entity_poly.type
_entity_poly.pdbx_seq_one_letter_code
_entity_poly.pdbx_strand_id
1 'polypeptide(L)' 'MNGVPIAPTSSPEFSFEVGDVVRLSLPGGGGYGDPRGRSPEAIRRDLKGGYITSESARRDYGFDE' A
#
# COMPACT_ATOMS: atom_id res chain seq x y z
N MET A 1 2.09 10.97 -21.13
CA MET A 1 1.74 9.52 -20.97
C MET A 1 0.91 9.24 -19.71
N ASN A 2 0.11 10.20 -19.25
CA ASN A 2 -0.42 10.19 -17.90
C ASN A 2 -1.51 9.11 -17.69
N GLY A 3 -1.28 8.22 -16.73
CA GLY A 3 -2.26 7.23 -16.28
C GLY A 3 -2.24 5.87 -17.00
N VAL A 4 -1.37 5.66 -17.99
CA VAL A 4 -1.20 4.35 -18.63
C VAL A 4 -0.35 3.45 -17.72
N PRO A 5 -0.86 2.29 -17.24
CA PRO A 5 -0.09 1.37 -16.42
C PRO A 5 1.07 0.76 -17.22
N ILE A 6 2.25 0.74 -16.60
CA ILE A 6 3.46 0.18 -17.18
C ILE A 6 3.78 -1.13 -16.47
N ALA A 7 3.93 -2.21 -17.23
CA ALA A 7 4.34 -3.50 -16.68
C ALA A 7 5.81 -3.47 -16.22
N PRO A 8 6.16 -4.13 -15.10
CA PRO A 8 7.54 -4.29 -14.68
C PRO A 8 8.24 -5.34 -15.56
N THR A 9 8.60 -4.97 -16.79
CA THR A 9 9.57 -5.71 -17.61
C THR A 9 10.98 -5.20 -17.33
N SER A 10 11.99 -5.98 -17.69
CA SER A 10 13.39 -5.83 -17.26
C SER A 10 14.16 -4.68 -17.93
N SER A 11 13.60 -3.47 -17.88
CA SER A 11 14.10 -2.17 -18.40
C SER A 11 13.40 -1.68 -19.67
N PRO A 12 12.14 -1.24 -19.60
CA PRO A 12 11.60 -0.34 -20.59
C PRO A 12 12.24 1.06 -20.45
N GLU A 13 12.78 1.59 -21.53
CA GLU A 13 13.21 3.00 -21.61
C GLU A 13 11.97 3.88 -21.81
N PHE A 14 11.75 4.84 -20.90
CA PHE A 14 10.66 5.82 -21.00
C PHE A 14 11.21 7.24 -21.15
N SER A 15 10.67 7.98 -22.11
CA SER A 15 10.82 9.43 -22.23
C SER A 15 9.61 10.12 -21.61
N PHE A 16 9.86 11.09 -20.73
CA PHE A 16 8.83 11.93 -20.14
C PHE A 16 8.89 13.34 -20.72
N GLU A 17 7.73 13.95 -20.91
CA GLU A 17 7.62 15.35 -21.30
C GLU A 17 7.42 16.25 -20.08
N VAL A 18 7.69 17.55 -20.24
CA VAL A 18 7.41 18.53 -19.19
C VAL A 18 5.91 18.53 -18.87
N GLY A 19 5.58 18.27 -17.60
CA GLY A 19 4.19 18.20 -17.12
C GLY A 19 3.62 16.77 -17.03
N ASP A 20 4.37 15.73 -17.41
CA ASP A 20 3.98 14.35 -17.10
C ASP A 20 4.04 14.09 -15.58
N VAL A 21 3.11 13.25 -15.09
CA VAL A 21 3.02 12.85 -13.68
C VAL A 21 3.27 11.34 -13.57
N VAL A 22 4.29 10.98 -12.79
CA VAL A 22 4.64 9.59 -12.53
C VAL A 22 4.09 9.16 -11.17
N ARG A 23 3.36 8.04 -11.16
CA ARG A 23 2.91 7.39 -9.93
C ARG A 23 3.57 6.02 -9.82
N LEU A 24 4.37 5.85 -8.78
CA LEU A 24 4.98 4.57 -8.45
C LEU A 24 4.07 3.81 -7.49
N SER A 25 3.64 2.61 -7.90
CA SER A 25 2.92 1.66 -7.05
C SER A 25 3.86 0.48 -6.79
N LEU A 26 4.60 0.57 -5.68
CA LEU A 26 5.52 -0.47 -5.28
C LEU A 26 4.76 -1.58 -4.53
N PRO A 27 5.13 -2.86 -4.71
CA PRO A 27 4.57 -3.93 -3.90
C PRO A 27 5.00 -3.76 -2.43
N GLY A 28 4.11 -4.12 -1.51
CA GLY A 28 4.44 -4.29 -0.11
C GLY A 28 5.07 -5.66 0.18
N GLY A 29 5.38 -5.92 1.45
CA GLY A 29 5.73 -7.25 1.94
C GLY A 29 4.50 -8.14 2.17
N GLY A 30 4.72 -9.45 2.27
CA GLY A 30 3.68 -10.40 2.70
C GLY A 30 3.48 -10.38 4.23
N GLY A 31 2.27 -10.70 4.68
CA GLY A 31 1.95 -10.87 6.09
C GLY A 31 2.36 -12.23 6.66
N TYR A 32 2.31 -12.38 7.97
CA TYR A 32 2.55 -13.65 8.67
C TYR A 32 1.52 -13.87 9.78
N GLY A 33 1.03 -15.11 9.90
CA GLY A 33 0.07 -15.52 10.93
C GLY A 33 -1.38 -15.09 10.66
N ASP A 34 -2.27 -15.33 11.63
CA ASP A 34 -3.66 -14.87 11.58
C ASP A 34 -3.72 -13.35 11.88
N PRO A 35 -4.23 -12.52 10.94
CA PRO A 35 -4.44 -11.10 11.17
C PRO A 35 -5.25 -10.78 12.43
N ARG A 36 -6.25 -11.59 12.78
CA ARG A 36 -7.11 -11.37 13.96
C ARG A 36 -6.38 -11.57 15.29
N GLY A 37 -5.19 -12.17 15.26
CA GLY A 37 -4.31 -12.31 16.41
C GLY A 37 -3.40 -11.10 16.65
N ARG A 38 -3.42 -10.07 15.79
CA ARG A 38 -2.59 -8.86 15.96
C ARG A 38 -3.07 -8.05 17.16
N SER A 39 -2.15 -7.56 17.99
CA SER A 39 -2.54 -6.83 19.20
C SER A 39 -3.21 -5.48 18.88
N PRO A 40 -4.24 -5.06 19.64
CA PRO A 40 -4.88 -3.76 19.50
C PRO A 40 -3.90 -2.57 19.51
N GLU A 41 -2.86 -2.62 20.34
CA GLU A 41 -1.86 -1.55 20.46
C GLU A 41 -0.99 -1.45 19.20
N ALA A 42 -0.71 -2.58 18.54
CA ALA A 42 0.01 -2.60 17.27
C ALA A 42 -0.87 -2.00 16.16
N ILE A 43 -2.15 -2.36 16.11
CA ILE A 43 -3.10 -1.83 15.11
C ILE A 43 -3.26 -0.31 15.26
N ARG A 44 -3.41 0.21 16.48
CA ARG A 44 -3.47 1.66 16.73
C ARG A 44 -2.19 2.39 16.30
N ARG A 45 -1.03 1.74 16.48
CA ARG A 45 0.26 2.29 16.01
C ARG A 45 0.31 2.34 14.49
N ASP A 46 -0.16 1.29 13.82
CA ASP A 46 -0.19 1.19 12.36
C ASP A 46 -1.13 2.26 11.76
N LEU A 47 -2.29 2.48 12.39
CA LEU A 47 -3.23 3.56 12.04
C LEU A 47 -2.59 4.94 12.21
N LYS A 48 -1.99 5.20 13.39
CA LYS A 48 -1.30 6.47 13.66
C LYS A 48 -0.12 6.71 12.71
N GLY A 49 0.54 5.64 12.27
CA GLY A 49 1.63 5.67 11.31
C GLY A 49 1.20 5.79 9.85
N GLY A 50 -0.10 5.69 9.56
CA GLY A 50 -0.63 5.70 8.19
C GLY A 50 -0.26 4.46 7.36
N TYR A 51 0.19 3.38 8.02
CA TYR A 51 0.49 2.12 7.34
C TYR A 51 -0.77 1.38 6.88
N ILE A 52 -1.86 1.59 7.62
CA ILE A 52 -3.18 1.04 7.34
C ILE A 52 -4.24 2.13 7.51
N THR A 53 -5.38 1.94 6.88
CA THR A 53 -6.56 2.79 7.06
C THR A 53 -7.53 2.18 8.07
N SER A 54 -8.43 2.97 8.66
CA SER A 54 -9.49 2.48 9.54
C SER A 54 -10.35 1.41 8.87
N GLU A 55 -10.61 1.57 7.57
CA GLU A 55 -11.35 0.57 6.78
C GLU A 55 -10.58 -0.77 6.70
N SER A 56 -9.28 -0.74 6.38
CA SER A 56 -8.48 -1.97 6.38
C SER A 56 -8.34 -2.58 7.77
N ALA A 57 -8.29 -1.75 8.83
CA ALA A 57 -8.21 -2.25 10.20
C ALA A 57 -9.45 -3.07 10.57
N ARG A 58 -10.63 -2.58 10.20
CA ARG A 58 -11.89 -3.29 10.40
C ARG A 58 -11.98 -4.55 9.55
N ARG A 59 -11.68 -4.46 8.25
CA ARG A 59 -11.82 -5.58 7.31
C ARG A 59 -10.85 -6.72 7.61
N ASP A 60 -9.58 -6.39 7.82
CA ASP A 60 -8.50 -7.37 7.84
C ASP A 60 -8.20 -7.85 9.28
N TYR A 61 -8.28 -6.95 10.27
CA TYR A 61 -7.98 -7.28 11.67
C TYR A 61 -9.24 -7.43 12.55
N GLY A 62 -10.43 -7.08 12.05
CA GLY A 62 -11.64 -7.04 12.88
C GLY A 62 -11.58 -5.98 13.97
N PHE A 63 -10.78 -4.93 13.76
CA PHE A 63 -10.56 -3.87 14.73
C PHE A 63 -11.44 -2.66 14.40
N ASP A 64 -12.35 -2.35 15.32
CA ASP A 64 -13.14 -1.12 15.33
C ASP A 64 -12.61 -0.23 16.48
N GLU A 65 -12.28 1.03 16.18
CA GLU A 65 -11.78 2.01 17.15
C GLU A 65 -12.91 2.72 17.91
#